data_AF-A0A9R1UKW3-F1
#
_entry.id   AF-A0A9R1UKW3-F1
#
_cell.length_a   1.000
_cell.length_b   1.000
_cell.length_c   1.000
_cell.angle_alpha   90.00
_cell.angle_beta   90.00
_cell.angle_gamma   90.00
#
_symmetry.space_group_name_H-M   'P 1'
#
loop_
_entity.id
_entity.type
_entity.pdbx_description
1 polymer ?
#
loop_
_entity_poly.entity_id
_entity_poly.type
_entity_poly.pdbx_seq_one_letter_code
_entity_poly.pdbx_strand_id
1 'polypeptide(L)'
;MLRLLFFQCMKSERNLGDVEEDILSYNKQEEIGWKNVRGDVFRFPQHKSLFAAALGAGNQLLILSLAILGLGVLGFFQPYMQLGVFWNALIIVYAVTSVVSGYTSVSFYSQLEGTNWMKNLILTGGLYFGPLFVTFTFLDIVATFYGSTTALPLRAIVMLSLLWIFIASPLHLLGGIIGKTRMSEFQAPCKTAKTPRDIPKLRWYRGVLPQMALAGILPFSVVYIQLYYILASVWGLRFYTVYSILSIVFFLLLIMTALVSVALTYFQLAAEDHQWWWRYV
;
A
#
# COMPACT_ATOMS: atom_id res chain seq x y z
N MET A 1 -44.96 46.17 8.82
CA MET A 1 -44.63 44.81 9.32
C MET A 1 -44.91 43.72 8.29
N LEU A 2 -46.11 43.63 7.70
CA LEU A 2 -46.47 42.58 6.71
C LEU A 2 -45.55 42.49 5.47
N ARG A 3 -45.15 43.61 4.87
CA ARG A 3 -44.28 43.60 3.68
C ARG A 3 -42.88 43.01 3.93
N LEU A 4 -42.35 43.16 5.15
CA LEU A 4 -41.05 42.58 5.52
C LEU A 4 -41.13 41.06 5.68
N LEU A 5 -42.21 40.56 6.30
CA LEU A 5 -42.48 39.13 6.42
C LEU A 5 -42.69 38.47 5.05
N PHE A 6 -43.42 39.14 4.14
CA PHE A 6 -43.64 38.63 2.79
C PHE A 6 -42.32 38.55 1.99
N PHE A 7 -41.46 39.56 2.13
CA PHE A 7 -40.16 39.58 1.46
C PHE A 7 -39.19 38.53 2.04
N GLN A 8 -39.22 38.29 3.36
CA GLN A 8 -38.47 37.21 4.00
C GLN A 8 -38.97 35.83 3.58
N CYS A 9 -40.29 35.63 3.46
CA CYS A 9 -40.89 34.38 3.00
C CYS A 9 -40.46 34.06 1.57
N MET A 10 -40.60 35.03 0.64
CA MET A 10 -40.15 34.83 -0.75
C MET A 10 -38.64 34.59 -0.89
N LYS A 11 -37.82 35.22 -0.04
CA LYS A 11 -36.38 34.98 -0.05
C LYS A 11 -36.03 33.59 0.49
N SER A 12 -36.79 33.10 1.47
CA SER A 12 -36.64 31.74 2.00
C SER A 12 -37.05 30.68 0.98
N GLU A 13 -38.17 30.87 0.27
CA GLU A 13 -38.61 29.96 -0.80
C GLU A 13 -37.63 29.93 -1.98
N ARG A 14 -37.08 31.09 -2.37
CA ARG A 14 -36.06 31.16 -3.43
C ARG A 14 -34.78 30.43 -3.03
N ASN A 15 -34.28 30.67 -1.81
CA ASN A 15 -33.09 29.96 -1.31
C ASN A 15 -33.33 28.43 -1.22
N LEU A 16 -34.55 28.00 -0.87
CA LEU A 16 -34.91 26.58 -0.82
C LEU A 16 -34.90 25.97 -2.23
N GLY A 17 -35.48 26.68 -3.21
CA GLY A 17 -35.46 26.26 -4.62
C GLY A 17 -34.05 26.20 -5.20
N ASP A 18 -33.20 27.19 -4.92
CA ASP A 18 -31.79 27.21 -5.34
C ASP A 18 -31.02 26.02 -4.73
N VAL A 19 -31.26 25.70 -3.45
CA VAL A 19 -30.64 24.53 -2.78
C VAL A 19 -31.15 23.22 -3.37
N GLU A 20 -32.42 23.13 -3.74
CA GLU A 20 -33.01 21.92 -4.30
C GLU A 20 -32.59 21.70 -5.76
N GLU A 21 -32.45 22.75 -6.56
CA GLU A 21 -31.82 22.72 -7.88
C GLU A 21 -30.33 22.36 -7.80
N ASP A 22 -29.60 22.90 -6.82
CA ASP A 22 -28.23 22.52 -6.55
C ASP A 22 -28.16 21.01 -6.21
N ILE A 23 -28.95 20.53 -5.25
CA ILE A 23 -28.98 19.10 -4.87
C ILE A 23 -29.36 18.21 -6.06
N LEU A 24 -30.34 18.61 -6.87
CA LEU A 24 -30.77 17.87 -8.06
C LEU A 24 -29.67 17.84 -9.12
N SER A 25 -28.97 18.96 -9.33
CA SER A 25 -27.84 19.04 -10.26
C SER A 25 -26.64 18.23 -9.78
N TYR A 26 -26.34 18.24 -8.47
CA TYR A 26 -25.32 17.39 -7.85
C TYR A 26 -25.64 15.91 -8.02
N ASN A 27 -26.86 15.46 -7.68
CA ASN A 27 -27.28 14.07 -7.84
C ASN A 27 -27.24 13.62 -9.31
N LYS A 28 -27.68 14.49 -10.24
CA LYS A 28 -27.64 14.20 -11.67
C LYS A 28 -26.21 14.14 -12.21
N GLN A 29 -25.32 15.02 -11.74
CA GLN A 29 -23.90 14.99 -12.09
C GLN A 29 -23.22 13.72 -11.54
N GLU A 30 -23.60 13.27 -10.33
CA GLU A 30 -23.07 12.05 -9.72
C GLU A 30 -23.54 10.79 -10.47
N GLU A 31 -24.79 10.74 -10.95
CA GLU A 31 -25.32 9.67 -11.82
C GLU A 31 -24.67 9.61 -13.21
N ILE A 32 -24.11 10.73 -13.69
CA ILE A 32 -23.49 10.88 -15.02
C ILE A 32 -21.96 10.69 -14.95
N GLY A 33 -21.32 11.07 -13.84
CA GLY A 33 -19.86 11.13 -13.70
C GLY A 33 -19.19 9.78 -13.95
N TRP A 34 -19.56 8.73 -13.21
CA TRP A 34 -18.97 7.39 -13.36
C TRP A 34 -19.15 6.77 -14.75
N LYS A 35 -20.26 7.09 -15.44
CA LYS A 35 -20.51 6.66 -16.82
C LYS A 35 -19.55 7.34 -17.81
N ASN A 36 -19.20 8.60 -17.55
CA ASN A 36 -18.26 9.36 -18.37
C ASN A 36 -16.82 8.85 -18.24
N VAL A 37 -16.43 8.28 -17.09
CA VAL A 37 -15.04 7.81 -16.85
C VAL A 37 -14.76 6.46 -17.53
N ARG A 38 -15.79 5.68 -17.90
CA ARG A 38 -15.68 4.30 -18.41
C ARG A 38 -14.62 4.09 -19.50
N GLY A 39 -14.43 5.08 -20.37
CA GLY A 39 -13.45 5.05 -21.47
C GLY A 39 -12.00 5.32 -21.05
N ASP A 40 -11.75 5.82 -19.83
CA ASP A 40 -10.41 6.21 -19.36
C ASP A 40 -9.97 5.48 -18.08
N VAL A 41 -10.86 4.79 -17.36
CA VAL A 41 -10.54 4.06 -16.11
C VAL A 41 -9.38 3.07 -16.27
N PHE A 42 -9.35 2.33 -17.37
CA PHE A 42 -8.34 1.27 -17.61
C PHE A 42 -7.10 1.76 -18.34
N ARG A 43 -6.91 3.07 -18.45
CA ARG A 43 -5.70 3.63 -19.04
C ARG A 43 -4.50 3.32 -18.15
N PHE A 44 -3.44 2.79 -18.74
CA PHE A 44 -2.26 2.42 -17.98
C PHE A 44 -1.60 3.63 -17.30
N PRO A 45 -1.04 3.44 -16.08
CA PRO A 45 -0.38 4.50 -15.35
C PRO A 45 0.88 5.02 -16.09
N GLN A 46 1.25 6.28 -15.87
CA GLN A 46 2.47 6.86 -16.46
C GLN A 46 3.75 6.13 -16.00
N HIS A 47 3.85 5.84 -14.69
CA HIS A 47 5.00 5.17 -14.10
C HIS A 47 4.80 3.66 -13.90
N LYS A 48 4.49 2.92 -14.97
CA LYS A 48 4.18 1.47 -14.92
C LYS A 48 5.18 0.62 -14.12
N SER A 49 6.48 0.94 -14.20
CA SER A 49 7.54 0.19 -13.49
C SER A 49 7.49 0.39 -11.97
N LEU A 50 7.31 1.63 -11.50
CA LEU A 50 7.25 1.90 -10.07
C LEU A 50 6.01 1.23 -9.48
N PHE A 51 4.89 1.24 -10.23
CA PHE A 51 3.64 0.64 -9.78
C PHE A 51 3.76 -0.88 -9.61
N ALA A 52 4.26 -1.54 -10.65
CA ALA A 52 4.49 -2.98 -10.61
C ALA A 52 5.51 -3.39 -9.55
N ALA A 53 6.58 -2.60 -9.37
CA ALA A 53 7.56 -2.80 -8.32
C ALA A 53 6.96 -2.66 -6.91
N ALA A 54 6.14 -1.63 -6.68
CA ALA A 54 5.45 -1.42 -5.41
C ALA A 54 4.47 -2.57 -5.10
N LEU A 55 3.70 -3.02 -6.09
CA LEU A 55 2.79 -4.16 -5.96
C LEU A 55 3.53 -5.46 -5.64
N GLY A 56 4.63 -5.75 -6.34
CA GLY A 56 5.40 -6.97 -6.08
C GLY A 56 6.02 -6.99 -4.70
N ALA A 57 6.63 -5.88 -4.28
CA ALA A 57 7.17 -5.74 -2.94
C ALA A 57 6.08 -5.78 -1.85
N GLY A 58 4.93 -5.12 -2.08
CA GLY A 58 3.79 -5.14 -1.17
C GLY A 58 3.22 -6.55 -0.98
N ASN A 59 3.06 -7.32 -2.07
CA ASN A 59 2.58 -8.69 -1.99
C ASN A 59 3.57 -9.62 -1.27
N GLN A 60 4.88 -9.41 -1.45
CA GLN A 60 5.90 -10.12 -0.68
C GLN A 60 5.78 -9.84 0.82
N LEU A 61 5.67 -8.56 1.20
CA LEU A 61 5.55 -8.16 2.61
C LEU A 61 4.25 -8.68 3.23
N LEU A 62 3.15 -8.70 2.48
CA LEU A 62 1.88 -9.26 2.92
C LEU A 62 2.01 -10.76 3.24
N ILE A 63 2.54 -11.55 2.29
CA ILE A 63 2.71 -13.00 2.47
C ILE A 63 3.72 -13.30 3.57
N LEU A 64 4.81 -12.55 3.66
CA LEU A 64 5.80 -12.66 4.73
C LEU A 64 5.15 -12.41 6.09
N SER A 65 4.36 -11.35 6.22
CA SER A 65 3.66 -11.01 7.47
C SER A 65 2.67 -12.10 7.87
N LEU A 66 1.87 -12.59 6.92
CA LEU A 66 0.94 -13.70 7.15
C LEU A 66 1.66 -14.98 7.57
N ALA A 67 2.77 -15.33 6.92
CA ALA A 67 3.54 -16.52 7.24
C ALA A 67 4.15 -16.44 8.64
N ILE A 68 4.75 -15.30 9.01
CA ILE A 68 5.32 -15.10 10.35
C ILE A 68 4.24 -15.09 11.43
N LEU A 69 3.11 -14.41 11.21
CA LEU A 69 1.99 -14.43 12.14
C LEU A 69 1.40 -15.85 12.28
N GLY A 70 1.28 -16.59 11.18
CA GLY A 70 0.82 -17.98 11.17
C GLY A 70 1.72 -18.90 11.99
N LEU A 71 3.05 -18.83 11.78
CA LEU A 71 4.03 -19.57 12.59
C LEU A 71 3.97 -19.17 14.07
N GLY A 72 3.74 -17.89 14.36
CA GLY A 72 3.58 -17.39 15.72
C GLY A 72 2.34 -17.93 16.42
N VAL A 73 1.20 -17.99 15.73
CA VAL A 73 -0.05 -18.56 16.26
C VAL A 73 0.06 -20.06 16.49
N LEU A 74 0.77 -20.78 15.62
CA LEU A 74 1.04 -22.22 15.76
C LEU A 74 2.03 -22.55 16.90
N GLY A 75 2.65 -21.53 17.52
CA GLY A 75 3.54 -21.71 18.67
C GLY A 75 4.98 -22.06 18.31
N PHE A 76 5.42 -21.87 17.06
CA PHE A 76 6.83 -22.11 16.67
C PHE A 76 7.81 -21.17 17.39
N PHE A 77 7.35 -20.03 17.92
CA PHE A 77 8.15 -19.04 18.64
C PHE A 77 7.99 -19.10 20.17
N GLN A 78 8.03 -20.32 20.74
CA GLN A 78 7.95 -20.57 22.19
C GLN A 78 9.12 -19.95 23.00
N PRO A 79 8.91 -19.65 24.31
CA PRO A 79 9.68 -18.64 25.06
C PRO A 79 11.16 -18.94 25.34
N TYR A 80 11.62 -20.19 25.22
CA TYR A 80 12.97 -20.58 25.68
C TYR A 80 14.07 -20.50 24.59
N MET A 81 13.71 -20.32 23.31
CA MET A 81 14.64 -20.31 22.16
C MET A 81 14.33 -19.15 21.19
N GLN A 82 13.75 -18.07 21.71
CA GLN A 82 12.85 -17.20 20.94
C GLN A 82 13.53 -16.28 19.91
N LEU A 83 14.71 -15.72 20.20
CA LEU A 83 15.36 -14.79 19.27
C LEU A 83 15.97 -15.50 18.06
N GLY A 84 16.73 -16.60 18.26
CA GLY A 84 17.40 -17.29 17.17
C GLY A 84 16.43 -17.92 16.17
N VAL A 85 15.36 -18.56 16.65
CA VAL A 85 14.37 -19.22 15.81
C VAL A 85 13.55 -18.19 15.01
N PHE A 86 13.18 -17.06 15.62
CA PHE A 86 12.48 -15.99 14.92
C PHE A 86 13.30 -15.39 13.77
N TRP A 87 14.56 -15.00 14.03
CA TRP A 87 15.43 -14.43 13.01
C TRP A 87 15.67 -15.41 11.85
N ASN A 88 15.89 -16.69 12.16
CA ASN A 88 16.05 -17.73 11.13
C ASN A 88 14.77 -17.92 10.30
N ALA A 89 13.61 -17.99 10.95
CA ALA A 89 12.33 -18.09 10.26
C ALA A 89 12.08 -16.88 9.35
N LEU A 90 12.38 -15.66 9.83
CA LEU A 90 12.24 -14.43 9.05
C LEU A 90 13.10 -14.47 7.78
N ILE A 91 14.37 -14.87 7.90
CA ILE A 91 15.29 -14.96 6.77
C ILE A 91 14.81 -16.01 5.74
N ILE A 92 14.41 -17.19 6.19
CA ILE A 92 13.96 -18.28 5.32
C ILE A 92 12.66 -17.89 4.60
N VAL A 93 11.67 -17.38 5.34
CA VAL A 93 10.39 -16.93 4.77
C VAL A 93 10.61 -15.77 3.81
N TYR A 94 11.50 -14.82 4.13
CA TYR A 94 11.86 -13.73 3.23
C TYR A 94 12.46 -14.25 1.91
N ALA A 95 13.40 -15.20 1.99
CA ALA A 95 14.00 -15.79 0.81
C ALA A 95 12.96 -16.49 -0.08
N VAL A 96 12.06 -17.30 0.50
CA VAL A 96 11.00 -17.99 -0.25
C VAL A 96 10.00 -17.01 -0.87
N THR A 97 9.56 -16.01 -0.11
CA THR A 97 8.59 -15.01 -0.59
C THR A 97 9.16 -14.07 -1.65
N SER A 98 10.49 -13.95 -1.77
CA SER A 98 11.14 -13.15 -2.83
C SER A 98 10.77 -13.62 -4.25
N VAL A 99 10.49 -14.92 -4.44
CA VAL A 99 9.98 -15.49 -5.69
C VAL A 99 8.63 -14.86 -6.07
N VAL A 100 7.74 -14.69 -5.08
CA VAL A 100 6.41 -14.11 -5.31
C VAL A 100 6.53 -12.64 -5.70
N SER A 101 7.46 -11.91 -5.08
CA SER A 101 7.77 -10.51 -5.42
C SER A 101 8.16 -10.35 -6.88
N GLY A 102 9.13 -11.17 -7.33
CA GLY A 102 9.61 -11.15 -8.71
C GLY A 102 8.53 -11.55 -9.70
N TYR A 103 7.77 -12.60 -9.37
CA TYR A 103 6.65 -13.08 -10.19
C TYR A 103 5.58 -12.03 -10.40
N THR A 104 5.06 -11.46 -9.30
CA THR A 104 3.96 -10.50 -9.36
C THR A 104 4.38 -9.18 -10.00
N SER A 105 5.56 -8.66 -9.68
CA SER A 105 6.08 -7.44 -10.29
C SER A 105 6.26 -7.59 -11.81
N VAL A 106 6.96 -8.65 -12.26
CA VAL A 106 7.23 -8.82 -13.70
C VAL A 106 5.97 -9.18 -14.48
N SER A 107 5.09 -10.02 -13.92
CA SER A 107 3.82 -10.37 -14.57
C SER A 107 2.94 -9.14 -14.76
N PHE A 108 2.79 -8.31 -13.72
CA PHE A 108 1.98 -7.09 -13.80
C PHE A 108 2.61 -6.02 -14.69
N TYR A 109 3.93 -5.84 -14.63
CA TYR A 109 4.64 -4.91 -15.51
C TYR A 109 4.49 -5.28 -16.99
N SER A 110 4.54 -6.56 -17.30
CA SER A 110 4.40 -7.06 -18.67
C SER A 110 2.94 -6.96 -19.15
N GLN A 111 1.96 -7.18 -18.27
CA GLN A 111 0.53 -6.91 -18.51
C GLN A 111 0.24 -5.45 -18.89
N LEU A 112 1.00 -4.51 -18.33
CA LEU A 112 0.91 -3.08 -18.66
C LEU A 112 1.71 -2.71 -19.93
N GLU A 113 2.10 -3.67 -20.77
CA GLU A 113 2.92 -3.47 -21.98
C GLU A 113 4.33 -2.92 -21.69
N GLY A 114 4.90 -3.27 -20.53
CA GLY A 114 6.26 -2.90 -20.16
C GLY A 114 7.32 -3.73 -20.89
N THR A 115 8.25 -3.08 -21.59
CA THR A 115 9.30 -3.77 -22.37
C THR A 115 10.51 -4.19 -21.52
N ASN A 116 10.99 -3.27 -20.65
CA ASN A 116 12.21 -3.44 -19.86
C ASN A 116 11.99 -4.18 -18.52
N TRP A 117 11.55 -5.44 -18.57
CA TRP A 117 11.23 -6.24 -17.38
C TRP A 117 12.38 -6.40 -16.39
N MET A 118 13.64 -6.47 -16.86
CA MET A 118 14.82 -6.59 -16.00
C MET A 118 15.05 -5.33 -15.15
N LYS A 119 14.87 -4.14 -15.74
CA LYS A 119 14.96 -2.87 -15.00
C LYS A 119 13.86 -2.78 -13.93
N ASN A 120 12.66 -3.22 -14.27
CA ASN A 120 11.55 -3.29 -13.33
C ASN A 120 11.83 -4.26 -12.16
N LEU A 121 12.42 -5.41 -12.45
CA LEU A 121 12.81 -6.38 -11.42
C LEU A 121 13.87 -5.81 -10.46
N ILE A 122 14.92 -5.16 -11.00
CA ILE A 122 15.94 -4.50 -10.17
C ILE A 122 15.31 -3.38 -9.32
N LEU A 123 14.41 -2.60 -9.90
CA LEU A 123 13.66 -1.57 -9.16
C LEU A 123 12.84 -2.18 -8.01
N THR A 124 12.21 -3.34 -8.25
CA THR A 124 11.41 -4.06 -7.24
C THR A 124 12.28 -4.48 -6.05
N GLY A 125 13.44 -5.08 -6.31
CA GLY A 125 14.39 -5.44 -5.26
C GLY A 125 14.93 -4.22 -4.52
N GLY A 126 15.25 -3.14 -5.24
CA GLY A 126 15.83 -1.92 -4.68
C GLY A 126 14.86 -1.01 -3.92
N LEU A 127 13.55 -1.06 -4.22
CA LEU A 127 12.55 -0.11 -3.71
C LEU A 127 12.48 -0.08 -2.17
N TYR A 128 12.48 -1.26 -1.54
CA TYR A 128 12.49 -1.39 -0.09
C TYR A 128 13.88 -1.66 0.47
N PHE A 129 14.69 -2.47 -0.22
CA PHE A 129 16.03 -2.80 0.25
C PHE A 129 16.94 -1.56 0.32
N GLY A 130 16.87 -0.65 -0.65
CA GLY A 130 17.70 0.55 -0.70
C GLY A 130 17.51 1.45 0.53
N PRO A 131 16.30 1.95 0.81
CA PRO A 131 16.05 2.76 2.00
C PRO A 131 16.38 2.04 3.31
N LEU A 132 16.04 0.75 3.43
CA LEU A 132 16.36 -0.04 4.63
C LEU A 132 17.87 -0.20 4.83
N PHE A 133 18.63 -0.44 3.76
CA PHE A 133 20.08 -0.55 3.82
C PHE A 133 20.73 0.77 4.23
N VAL A 134 20.22 1.90 3.72
CA VAL A 134 20.72 3.23 4.08
C VAL A 134 20.44 3.54 5.55
N THR A 135 19.22 3.33 6.05
CA THR A 135 18.89 3.58 7.46
C THR A 135 19.65 2.64 8.38
N PHE A 136 19.76 1.36 8.01
CA PHE A 136 20.56 0.37 8.71
C PHE A 136 22.03 0.80 8.84
N THR A 137 22.66 1.17 7.72
CA THR A 137 24.08 1.57 7.70
C THR A 137 24.29 2.82 8.54
N PHE A 138 23.39 3.79 8.47
CA PHE A 138 23.44 4.99 9.32
C PHE A 138 23.37 4.65 10.81
N LEU A 139 22.40 3.82 11.21
CA LEU A 139 22.24 3.40 12.60
C LEU A 139 23.43 2.57 13.10
N ASP A 140 24.00 1.72 12.25
CA ASP A 140 25.16 0.89 12.58
C ASP A 140 26.45 1.72 12.75
N ILE A 141 26.65 2.75 11.91
CA ILE A 141 27.74 3.73 12.09
C ILE A 141 27.59 4.45 13.43
N VAL A 142 26.39 4.92 13.76
CA VAL A 142 26.12 5.60 15.05
C VAL A 142 26.34 4.65 16.23
N ALA A 143 25.84 3.41 16.14
CA ALA A 143 26.00 2.41 17.19
C ALA A 143 27.49 2.07 17.44
N THR A 144 28.27 1.98 16.36
CA THR A 144 29.72 1.75 16.43
C THR A 144 30.44 2.93 17.07
N PHE A 145 30.05 4.16 16.72
CA PHE A 145 30.64 5.38 17.30
C PHE A 145 30.45 5.47 18.82
N TYR A 146 29.28 5.06 19.33
CA TYR A 146 28.99 5.02 20.78
C TYR A 146 29.46 3.74 21.48
N GLY A 147 30.15 2.82 20.78
CA GLY A 147 30.62 1.56 21.35
C GLY A 147 29.49 0.65 21.84
N SER A 148 28.31 0.73 21.23
CA SER A 148 27.14 -0.04 21.64
C SER A 148 27.33 -1.53 21.34
N THR A 149 26.94 -2.40 22.27
CA THR A 149 26.89 -3.87 22.06
C THR A 149 25.84 -4.29 21.04
N THR A 150 25.00 -3.36 20.57
CA THR A 150 24.01 -3.57 19.51
C THR A 150 24.57 -3.33 18.10
N ALA A 151 25.78 -2.79 17.96
CA ALA A 151 26.44 -2.66 16.67
C ALA A 151 26.67 -4.05 16.06
N LEU A 152 26.32 -4.24 14.79
CA LEU A 152 26.45 -5.55 14.17
C LEU A 152 27.91 -5.79 13.81
N PRO A 153 28.51 -6.90 14.25
CA PRO A 153 29.89 -7.21 13.88
C PRO A 153 29.97 -7.35 12.36
N LEU A 154 31.07 -6.88 11.75
CA LEU A 154 31.28 -6.92 10.29
C LEU A 154 30.99 -8.31 9.70
N ARG A 155 31.30 -9.37 10.45
CA ARG A 155 30.99 -10.77 10.09
C ARG A 155 29.50 -11.00 9.82
N ALA A 156 28.60 -10.45 10.65
CA ALA A 156 27.16 -10.60 10.48
C ALA A 156 26.66 -9.85 9.25
N ILE A 157 27.17 -8.63 9.00
CA ILE A 157 26.83 -7.83 7.82
C ILE A 157 27.22 -8.58 6.53
N VAL A 158 28.44 -9.12 6.49
CA VAL A 158 28.92 -9.91 5.35
C VAL A 158 28.07 -11.18 5.17
N MET A 159 27.74 -11.89 6.25
CA MET A 159 26.92 -13.10 6.19
C MET A 159 25.50 -12.82 5.65
N LEU A 160 24.84 -11.76 6.13
CA LEU A 160 23.52 -11.35 5.65
C LEU A 160 23.56 -10.92 4.17
N SER A 161 24.61 -10.19 3.77
CA SER A 161 24.81 -9.78 2.38
C SER A 161 25.00 -10.98 1.46
N LEU A 162 25.81 -11.97 1.86
CA LEU A 162 26.00 -13.21 1.10
C LEU A 162 24.69 -13.99 0.99
N LEU A 163 23.93 -14.12 2.07
CA LEU A 163 22.65 -14.82 2.06
C LEU A 163 21.67 -14.15 1.09
N TRP A 164 21.60 -12.82 1.10
CA TRP A 164 20.75 -12.08 0.18
C TRP A 164 21.19 -12.26 -1.29
N ILE A 165 22.50 -12.16 -1.57
CA ILE A 165 23.05 -12.30 -2.93
C ILE A 165 22.89 -13.73 -3.46
N PHE A 166 23.17 -14.76 -2.65
CA PHE A 166 23.22 -16.16 -3.12
C PHE A 166 21.89 -16.90 -2.97
N ILE A 167 20.96 -16.42 -2.15
CA ILE A 167 19.66 -17.08 -1.95
C ILE A 167 18.52 -16.18 -2.43
N ALA A 168 18.34 -15.00 -1.83
CA ALA A 168 17.16 -14.17 -2.12
C ALA A 168 17.17 -13.61 -3.56
N SER A 169 18.31 -13.09 -4.03
CA SER A 169 18.46 -12.53 -5.38
C SER A 169 18.17 -13.55 -6.50
N PRO A 170 18.75 -14.77 -6.53
CA PRO A 170 18.43 -15.75 -7.57
C PRO A 170 16.99 -16.23 -7.50
N LEU A 171 16.41 -16.40 -6.30
CA LEU A 171 14.99 -16.73 -6.15
C LEU A 171 14.09 -15.61 -6.67
N HIS A 172 14.43 -14.35 -6.40
CA HIS A 172 13.73 -13.19 -6.92
C HIS A 172 13.77 -13.13 -8.45
N LEU A 173 14.94 -13.38 -9.04
CA LEU A 173 15.12 -13.46 -10.49
C LEU A 173 14.33 -14.61 -11.10
N LEU A 174 14.36 -15.79 -10.49
CA LEU A 174 13.58 -16.95 -10.90
C LEU A 174 12.09 -16.64 -10.89
N GLY A 175 11.59 -15.99 -9.84
CA GLY A 175 10.23 -15.47 -9.78
C GLY A 175 9.91 -14.55 -10.96
N GLY A 176 10.80 -13.59 -11.26
CA GLY A 176 10.66 -12.69 -12.40
C GLY A 176 10.58 -13.40 -13.76
N ILE A 177 11.44 -14.40 -13.98
CA ILE A 177 11.43 -15.21 -15.21
C ILE A 177 10.12 -15.97 -15.35
N ILE A 178 9.63 -16.59 -14.26
CA ILE A 178 8.33 -17.29 -14.26
C ILE A 178 7.20 -16.29 -14.56
N GLY A 179 7.24 -15.10 -13.96
CA GLY A 179 6.24 -14.05 -14.16
C GLY A 179 6.17 -13.56 -15.60
N LYS A 180 7.33 -13.46 -16.27
CA LYS A 180 7.41 -13.10 -17.69
C LYS A 180 6.81 -14.18 -18.59
N THR A 181 7.11 -15.45 -18.31
CA THR A 181 6.69 -16.57 -19.18
C THR A 181 5.22 -16.94 -19.00
N ARG A 182 4.66 -16.76 -17.79
CA ARG A 182 3.29 -17.16 -17.44
C ARG A 182 2.31 -15.98 -17.35
N MET A 183 2.67 -14.81 -17.86
CA MET A 183 1.74 -13.68 -17.86
C MET A 183 0.51 -13.98 -18.73
N SER A 184 -0.67 -13.59 -18.25
CA SER A 184 -1.87 -13.47 -19.08
C SER A 184 -1.95 -12.04 -19.60
N GLU A 185 -2.62 -11.84 -20.74
CA GLU A 185 -2.98 -10.49 -21.19
C GLU A 185 -3.89 -9.80 -20.17
N PHE A 186 -3.71 -8.49 -20.02
CA PHE A 186 -4.56 -7.66 -19.17
C PHE A 186 -5.97 -7.57 -19.76
N GLN A 187 -6.93 -8.20 -19.11
CA GLN A 187 -8.33 -8.20 -19.54
C GLN A 187 -9.04 -6.94 -19.05
N ALA A 188 -8.93 -5.85 -19.80
CA ALA A 188 -9.74 -4.66 -19.56
C ALA A 188 -11.20 -4.91 -19.98
N PRO A 189 -12.19 -4.71 -19.11
CA PRO A 189 -13.60 -4.94 -19.44
C PRO A 189 -14.16 -3.90 -20.43
N CYS A 190 -13.42 -2.81 -20.70
CA CYS A 190 -13.79 -1.77 -21.64
C CYS A 190 -12.56 -1.31 -22.44
N LYS A 191 -12.75 -0.97 -23.71
CA LYS A 191 -11.71 -0.35 -24.54
C LYS A 191 -11.47 1.08 -24.07
N THR A 192 -10.20 1.48 -24.08
CA THR A 192 -9.80 2.84 -23.73
C THR A 192 -10.05 3.81 -24.89
N ALA A 193 -10.44 5.04 -24.57
CA ALA A 193 -10.58 6.12 -25.55
C ALA A 193 -9.20 6.55 -26.08
N LYS A 194 -9.14 7.04 -27.32
CA LYS A 194 -7.87 7.48 -27.95
C LYS A 194 -7.31 8.75 -27.29
N THR A 195 -8.17 9.65 -26.86
CA THR A 195 -7.79 10.95 -26.28
C THR A 195 -8.15 10.97 -24.80
N PRO A 196 -7.18 11.28 -23.90
CA PRO A 196 -7.49 11.45 -22.47
C PRO A 196 -8.47 12.60 -22.29
N ARG A 197 -9.48 12.41 -21.44
CA ARG A 197 -10.32 13.51 -20.97
C ARG A 197 -9.56 14.37 -19.95
N ASP A 198 -9.79 15.68 -20.00
CA ASP A 198 -9.25 16.62 -19.01
C ASP A 198 -9.90 16.37 -17.64
N ILE A 199 -9.06 16.34 -16.61
CA ILE A 199 -9.48 16.13 -15.23
C ILE A 199 -10.01 17.46 -14.68
N PRO A 200 -11.24 17.53 -14.14
CA PRO A 200 -11.76 18.76 -13.57
C PRO A 200 -10.90 19.22 -12.39
N LYS A 201 -10.74 20.53 -12.23
CA LYS A 201 -10.00 21.11 -11.09
C LYS A 201 -10.78 20.82 -9.80
N LEU A 202 -10.25 19.91 -8.98
CA LEU A 202 -10.77 19.57 -7.67
C LEU A 202 -10.48 20.69 -6.65
N ARG A 203 -11.36 20.87 -5.67
CA ARG A 203 -11.10 21.78 -4.54
C ARG A 203 -9.93 21.26 -3.70
N TRP A 204 -9.27 22.16 -2.95
CA TRP A 204 -8.06 21.86 -2.18
C TRP A 204 -8.17 20.64 -1.25
N TYR A 205 -9.32 20.44 -0.59
CA TYR A 205 -9.57 19.31 0.32
C TYR A 205 -9.79 17.98 -0.40
N ARG A 206 -10.07 18.00 -1.71
CA ARG A 206 -10.08 16.82 -2.60
C ARG A 206 -8.75 16.65 -3.34
N GLY A 207 -7.70 17.35 -2.91
CA GLY A 207 -6.35 17.12 -3.39
C GLY A 207 -5.78 15.80 -2.87
N VAL A 208 -4.68 15.37 -3.48
CA VAL A 208 -4.00 14.10 -3.19
C VAL A 208 -3.57 13.99 -1.73
N LEU A 209 -2.92 15.03 -1.19
CA LEU A 209 -2.36 15.00 0.17
C LEU A 209 -3.44 14.91 1.27
N PRO A 210 -4.49 15.74 1.29
CA PRO A 210 -5.56 15.60 2.28
C PRO A 210 -6.29 14.25 2.21
N GLN A 211 -6.50 13.71 1.00
CA GLN A 211 -7.16 12.42 0.81
C GLN A 211 -6.29 11.25 1.28
N MET A 212 -4.97 11.29 1.02
CA MET A 212 -4.03 10.31 1.56
C MET A 212 -3.97 10.34 3.10
N ALA A 213 -3.99 11.54 3.69
CA ALA A 213 -4.04 11.69 5.15
C ALA A 213 -5.35 11.11 5.72
N LEU A 214 -6.49 11.43 5.11
CA LEU A 214 -7.80 10.90 5.51
C LEU A 214 -7.86 9.37 5.40
N ALA A 215 -7.26 8.80 4.35
CA ALA A 215 -7.17 7.35 4.15
C ALA A 215 -6.45 6.65 5.30
N GLY A 216 -5.39 7.27 5.84
CA GLY A 216 -4.56 6.68 6.89
C GLY A 216 -5.16 6.73 8.30
N ILE A 217 -6.05 7.69 8.59
CA ILE A 217 -6.61 7.89 9.95
C ILE A 217 -7.39 6.66 10.43
N LEU A 218 -8.17 6.04 9.55
CA LEU A 218 -9.02 4.90 9.90
C LEU A 218 -8.19 3.61 10.20
N PRO A 219 -7.27 3.16 9.32
CA PRO A 219 -6.37 2.05 9.66
C PRO A 219 -5.45 2.34 10.85
N PHE A 220 -5.03 3.60 11.05
CA PHE A 220 -4.21 3.97 12.20
C PHE A 220 -4.98 3.81 13.51
N SER A 221 -6.24 4.24 13.55
CA SER A 221 -7.09 4.13 14.74
C SER A 221 -7.25 2.68 15.21
N VAL A 222 -7.32 1.74 14.26
CA VAL A 222 -7.39 0.29 14.51
C VAL A 222 -6.12 -0.24 15.19
N VAL A 223 -4.95 0.20 14.73
CA VAL A 223 -3.66 -0.34 15.18
C VAL A 223 -3.07 0.42 16.35
N TYR A 224 -3.59 1.61 16.68
CA TYR A 224 -3.06 2.49 17.70
C TYR A 224 -2.77 1.81 19.05
N ILE A 225 -3.76 1.09 19.59
CA ILE A 225 -3.61 0.38 20.87
C ILE A 225 -2.49 -0.67 20.79
N GLN A 226 -2.42 -1.38 19.67
CA GLN A 226 -1.44 -2.42 19.44
C GLN A 226 -0.02 -1.86 19.32
N LEU A 227 0.12 -0.73 18.61
CA LEU A 227 1.38 -0.03 18.43
C LEU A 227 1.91 0.52 19.76
N TYR A 228 1.03 1.01 20.64
CA TYR A 228 1.39 1.39 22.00
C TYR A 228 1.98 0.22 22.80
N TYR A 229 1.35 -0.96 22.75
CA TYR A 229 1.85 -2.15 23.44
C TYR A 229 3.18 -2.66 22.88
N ILE A 230 3.36 -2.62 21.55
CA ILE A 230 4.64 -2.97 20.91
C ILE A 230 5.74 -2.00 21.35
N LEU A 231 5.47 -0.69 21.32
CA LEU A 231 6.45 0.30 21.73
C LEU A 231 6.81 0.13 23.22
N ALA A 232 5.82 -0.04 24.10
CA ALA A 232 6.05 -0.31 25.52
C ALA A 232 6.88 -1.59 25.77
N SER A 233 6.72 -2.61 24.92
CA SER A 233 7.53 -3.82 24.92
C SER A 233 8.99 -3.55 24.53
N VAL A 234 9.23 -2.74 23.49
CA VAL A 234 10.58 -2.35 23.06
C VAL A 234 11.33 -1.57 24.16
N TRP A 235 10.63 -0.74 24.93
CA TRP A 235 11.20 -0.03 26.08
C TRP A 235 11.35 -0.91 27.35
N GLY A 236 11.05 -2.21 27.26
CA GLY A 236 11.22 -3.16 28.36
C GLY A 236 10.17 -3.03 29.48
N LEU A 237 9.08 -2.28 29.26
CA LEU A 237 8.09 -1.99 30.29
C LEU A 237 7.08 -3.14 30.49
N ARG A 238 6.78 -3.93 29.45
CA ARG A 238 5.87 -5.09 29.50
C ARG A 238 6.21 -6.14 28.42
N PHE A 239 6.26 -7.42 28.79
CA PHE A 239 6.37 -8.51 27.80
C PHE A 239 5.06 -8.64 27.01
N TYR A 240 5.03 -8.06 25.82
CA TYR A 240 3.89 -8.16 24.92
C TYR A 240 4.24 -9.09 23.75
N THR A 241 3.81 -10.35 23.81
CA THR A 241 3.96 -11.32 22.71
C THR A 241 2.81 -12.31 22.70
N VAL A 242 1.59 -11.83 22.45
CA VAL A 242 0.48 -12.70 22.04
C VAL A 242 0.32 -12.59 20.54
N TYR A 243 1.03 -13.44 19.79
CA TYR A 243 0.95 -13.51 18.32
C TYR A 243 -0.51 -13.66 17.82
N SER A 244 -1.38 -14.29 18.63
CA SER A 244 -2.81 -14.41 18.33
C SER A 244 -3.55 -13.06 18.29
N ILE A 245 -3.29 -12.16 19.24
CA ILE A 245 -3.92 -10.82 19.24
C ILE A 245 -3.36 -10.00 18.07
N LEU A 246 -2.05 -10.07 17.83
CA LEU A 246 -1.41 -9.38 16.71
C LEU A 246 -1.98 -9.85 15.35
N SER A 247 -2.24 -11.15 15.21
CA SER A 247 -2.87 -11.73 14.01
C SER A 247 -4.29 -11.19 13.80
N ILE A 248 -5.13 -11.16 14.86
CA ILE A 248 -6.49 -10.61 14.78
C ILE A 248 -6.47 -9.13 14.34
N VAL A 249 -5.61 -8.32 14.96
CA VAL A 249 -5.47 -6.90 14.62
C VAL A 249 -4.96 -6.72 13.19
N PHE A 250 -4.04 -7.58 12.74
CA PHE A 250 -3.54 -7.57 11.36
C PHE A 250 -4.65 -7.84 10.34
N PHE A 251 -5.48 -8.86 10.57
CA PHE A 251 -6.65 -9.11 9.71
C PHE A 251 -7.64 -7.95 9.71
N LEU A 252 -7.90 -7.35 10.88
CA LEU A 252 -8.79 -6.18 10.97
C LEU A 252 -8.21 -4.98 10.21
N LEU A 253 -6.89 -4.77 10.27
CA LEU A 253 -6.21 -3.76 9.47
C LEU A 253 -6.35 -4.03 7.96
N LEU A 254 -6.22 -5.29 7.51
CA LEU A 254 -6.40 -5.62 6.09
C LEU A 254 -7.81 -5.30 5.60
N ILE A 255 -8.83 -5.69 6.37
CA ILE A 255 -10.23 -5.40 6.03
C ILE A 255 -10.47 -3.89 6.00
N MET A 256 -10.02 -3.16 7.02
CA MET A 256 -10.23 -1.72 7.10
C MET A 256 -9.49 -0.97 5.99
N THR A 257 -8.26 -1.38 5.66
CA THR A 257 -7.48 -0.80 4.55
C THR A 257 -8.16 -1.07 3.20
N ALA A 258 -8.68 -2.28 2.99
CA ALA A 258 -9.42 -2.63 1.78
C ALA A 258 -10.71 -1.79 1.63
N LEU A 259 -11.49 -1.66 2.72
CA LEU A 259 -12.72 -0.87 2.72
C LEU A 259 -12.44 0.61 2.42
N VAL A 260 -11.42 1.18 3.05
CA VAL A 260 -11.03 2.59 2.82
C VAL A 260 -10.53 2.79 1.39
N SER A 261 -9.70 1.88 0.86
CA SER A 261 -9.21 1.95 -0.52
C SER A 261 -10.35 1.89 -1.54
N VAL A 262 -11.32 0.99 -1.35
CA VAL A 262 -12.52 0.90 -2.22
C VAL A 262 -13.38 2.16 -2.14
N ALA A 263 -13.65 2.65 -0.92
CA ALA A 263 -14.47 3.86 -0.72
C ALA A 263 -13.85 5.10 -1.36
N LEU A 264 -12.54 5.30 -1.18
CA LEU A 264 -11.83 6.45 -1.76
C LEU A 264 -11.69 6.36 -3.27
N THR A 265 -11.45 5.16 -3.79
CA THR A 265 -11.45 4.92 -5.25
C THR A 265 -12.82 5.25 -5.84
N TYR A 266 -13.91 4.85 -5.17
CA TYR A 266 -15.27 5.22 -5.59
C TYR A 266 -15.48 6.73 -5.60
N PHE A 267 -15.13 7.44 -4.52
CA PHE A 267 -15.28 8.90 -4.47
C PHE A 267 -14.42 9.63 -5.51
N GLN A 268 -13.24 9.11 -5.86
CA GLN A 268 -12.41 9.66 -6.93
C GLN A 268 -13.05 9.48 -8.30
N LEU A 269 -13.54 8.27 -8.61
CA LEU A 269 -14.20 7.98 -9.88
C LEU A 269 -15.51 8.76 -10.03
N ALA A 270 -16.25 8.96 -8.94
CA ALA A 270 -17.44 9.83 -8.90
C ALA A 270 -17.08 11.30 -9.19
N ALA A 271 -15.87 11.73 -8.87
CA ALA A 271 -15.36 13.07 -9.17
C ALA A 271 -14.77 13.23 -10.59
N GLU A 272 -15.07 12.29 -11.50
CA GLU A 272 -14.57 12.21 -12.88
C GLU A 272 -13.04 12.09 -13.03
N ASP A 273 -12.35 11.67 -11.97
CA ASP A 273 -10.90 11.50 -11.99
C ASP A 273 -10.53 10.02 -12.23
N HIS A 274 -9.97 9.75 -13.40
CA HIS A 274 -9.61 8.40 -13.84
C HIS A 274 -8.25 7.91 -13.32
N GLN A 275 -7.47 8.74 -12.62
CA GLN A 275 -6.10 8.40 -12.19
C GLN A 275 -6.07 7.66 -10.85
N TRP A 276 -6.84 6.57 -10.73
CA TRP A 276 -6.99 5.83 -9.47
C TRP A 276 -5.77 4.96 -9.13
N TRP A 277 -5.02 4.50 -10.14
CA TRP A 277 -3.88 3.60 -10.00
C TRP A 277 -2.86 4.02 -8.92
N TRP A 278 -2.64 5.32 -8.71
CA TRP A 278 -1.60 5.84 -7.80
C TRP A 278 -2.13 6.50 -6.54
N ARG A 279 -3.43 6.83 -6.47
CA ARG A 279 -3.92 7.71 -5.41
C ARG A 279 -4.16 6.99 -4.09
N TYR A 280 -4.55 5.72 -4.14
CA TYR A 280 -5.00 4.97 -2.96
C TYR A 280 -4.42 3.55 -2.90
N VAL A 281 -3.19 3.40 -3.42
CA VAL A 281 -2.35 2.20 -3.33
C VAL A 281 -1.27 2.39 -2.27
#